data_AF-A0AAQ5WX38-F1
#
_entry.id   AF-A0AAQ5WX38-F1
#
_cell.length_a   1.000
_cell.length_b   1.000
_cell.length_c   1.000
_cell.angle_alpha   90.00
_cell.angle_beta   90.00
_cell.angle_gamma   90.00
#
_symmetry.space_group_name_H-M   'P 1'
#
loop_
_entity.id
_entity.type
_entity.pdbx_description
1 polymer ?
#
loop_
_entity_poly.entity_id
_entity_poly.type
_entity_poly.pdbx_seq_one_letter_code
_entity_poly.pdbx_strand_id
1 'polypeptide(L)'
;MSDTEDATHEGQQGEEEEEEVEEEEEEVEEEEEEVEEEEEEEEKEEEEEEKEEEEEEVKDAGEDNEGEDAKPKQKAGFMAGLAAPKIPDGEKVDFDDIHRKRMEKDLIELQSLIEAHFEKRKKEEEELLNLTDRIEKRRSERAEQMKIRAERERERQNRLAEEKTRKEEEEAKKKADDDARKKMILSNLSFTGYKTQTGAKRQTEREKKRKILNDRRKELNIDHLKEEKLKEKAKEMWEWMRQLEAEKFDLQDKFTKQKYEITVLRNRVTDHQKISKGTRSKRGLRK
;
A
#
# COMPACT_ATOMS: atom_id res chain seq x y z
N MET A 1 36.26 45.06 -30.95
CA MET A 1 35.39 45.54 -29.86
C MET A 1 34.00 44.94 -30.06
N SER A 2 33.88 43.62 -30.04
CA SER A 2 32.64 42.89 -30.37
C SER A 2 32.51 41.59 -29.55
N ASP A 3 33.10 41.58 -28.35
CA ASP A 3 33.22 40.40 -27.47
C ASP A 3 32.63 40.71 -26.09
N THR A 4 31.50 41.42 -26.06
CA THR A 4 30.82 41.78 -24.80
C THR A 4 29.30 41.60 -24.87
N GLU A 5 28.74 41.25 -26.02
CA GLU A 5 27.29 41.00 -26.18
C GLU A 5 26.91 39.51 -26.00
N ASP A 6 27.89 38.59 -26.05
CA ASP A 6 27.64 37.13 -25.98
C ASP A 6 27.51 36.61 -24.54
N ALA A 7 28.24 37.22 -23.59
CA ALA A 7 28.22 36.82 -22.18
C ALA A 7 26.93 37.23 -21.44
N THR A 8 26.14 38.16 -21.99
CA THR A 8 24.85 38.57 -21.41
C THR A 8 23.70 37.63 -21.79
N HIS A 9 23.80 36.88 -22.88
CA HIS A 9 22.74 35.97 -23.33
C HIS A 9 22.80 34.60 -22.63
N GLU A 10 24.00 34.09 -22.36
CA GLU A 10 24.18 32.84 -21.59
C GLU A 10 23.82 33.01 -20.10
N GLY A 11 23.94 34.22 -19.54
CA GLY A 11 23.50 34.52 -18.18
C GLY A 11 21.97 34.58 -18.03
N GLN A 12 21.27 35.10 -19.05
CA GLN A 12 19.80 35.14 -19.07
C GLN A 12 19.18 33.76 -19.27
N GLN A 13 19.77 32.89 -20.08
CA GLN A 13 19.29 31.50 -20.25
C GLN A 13 19.50 30.64 -18.99
N GLY A 14 20.52 30.92 -18.19
CA GLY A 14 20.76 30.21 -16.94
C GLY A 14 19.84 30.66 -15.79
N GLU A 15 19.47 31.95 -15.75
CA GLU A 15 18.45 32.45 -14.80
C GLU A 15 17.05 31.97 -15.18
N GLU A 16 16.71 31.91 -16.49
CA GLU A 16 15.43 31.33 -16.97
C GLU A 16 15.32 29.82 -16.69
N GLU A 17 16.40 29.04 -16.80
CA GLU A 17 16.40 27.61 -16.42
C GLU A 17 16.33 27.38 -14.90
N GLU A 18 16.81 28.31 -14.06
CA GLU A 18 16.65 28.21 -12.60
C GLU A 18 15.23 28.60 -12.16
N GLU A 19 14.61 29.63 -12.77
CA GLU A 19 13.20 29.99 -12.53
C GLU A 19 12.23 28.86 -12.97
N GLU A 20 12.48 28.20 -14.11
CA GLU A 20 11.61 27.11 -14.60
C GLU A 20 11.68 25.85 -13.71
N VAL A 21 12.81 25.63 -13.03
CA VAL A 21 12.97 24.53 -12.05
C VAL A 21 12.33 24.88 -10.70
N GLU A 22 12.36 26.16 -10.29
CA GLU A 22 11.67 26.61 -9.07
C GLU A 22 10.14 26.57 -9.25
N GLU A 23 9.61 26.92 -10.43
CA GLU A 23 8.19 26.76 -10.77
C GLU A 23 7.77 25.27 -10.83
N GLU A 24 8.59 24.36 -11.39
CA GLU A 24 8.32 22.91 -11.34
C GLU A 24 8.37 22.34 -9.91
N GLU A 25 9.20 22.89 -9.02
CA GLU A 25 9.24 22.46 -7.61
C GLU A 25 8.02 22.97 -6.82
N GLU A 26 7.55 24.21 -7.05
CA GLU A 26 6.30 24.72 -6.46
C GLU A 26 5.06 23.94 -6.95
N GLU A 27 4.99 23.58 -8.23
CA GLU A 27 3.84 22.84 -8.79
C GLU A 27 3.74 21.41 -8.22
N VAL A 28 4.88 20.79 -7.91
CA VAL A 28 4.92 19.48 -7.23
C VAL A 28 4.56 19.60 -5.75
N GLU A 29 4.92 20.69 -5.08
CA GLU A 29 4.55 20.93 -3.68
C GLU A 29 3.05 21.21 -3.53
N GLU A 30 2.43 21.94 -4.48
CA GLU A 30 0.97 22.12 -4.55
C GLU A 30 0.23 20.80 -4.85
N GLU A 31 0.74 19.93 -5.73
CA GLU A 31 0.15 18.60 -5.97
C GLU A 31 0.28 17.67 -4.73
N GLU A 32 1.36 17.78 -3.95
CA GLU A 32 1.51 17.02 -2.70
C GLU A 32 0.54 17.51 -1.60
N GLU A 33 0.31 18.84 -1.48
CA GLU A 33 -0.70 19.38 -0.55
C GLU A 33 -2.15 19.00 -0.94
N GLU A 34 -2.48 18.99 -2.24
CA GLU A 34 -3.83 18.60 -2.71
C GLU A 34 -4.13 17.12 -2.43
N VAL A 35 -3.10 16.26 -2.48
CA VAL A 35 -3.22 14.83 -2.12
C VAL A 35 -3.36 14.62 -0.61
N GLU A 36 -2.65 15.40 0.22
CA GLU A 36 -2.85 15.36 1.69
C GLU A 36 -4.25 15.83 2.08
N GLU A 37 -4.81 16.86 1.43
CA GLU A 37 -6.20 17.29 1.68
C GLU A 37 -7.24 16.24 1.24
N GLU A 38 -7.06 15.56 0.10
CA GLU A 38 -7.95 14.45 -0.32
C GLU A 38 -7.89 13.26 0.64
N GLU A 39 -6.71 12.90 1.16
CA GLU A 39 -6.56 11.84 2.18
C GLU A 39 -7.24 12.24 3.52
N GLU A 40 -7.14 13.51 3.93
CA GLU A 40 -7.80 14.01 5.15
C GLU A 40 -9.33 14.12 5.02
N GLU A 41 -9.87 14.30 3.82
CA GLU A 41 -11.31 14.23 3.54
C GLU A 41 -11.81 12.77 3.52
N GLU A 42 -11.06 11.82 2.93
CA GLU A 42 -11.43 10.39 2.97
C GLU A 42 -11.41 9.83 4.42
N GLU A 43 -10.43 10.21 5.26
CA GLU A 43 -10.43 9.81 6.68
C GLU A 43 -11.64 10.37 7.44
N LYS A 44 -12.09 11.60 7.13
CA LYS A 44 -13.29 12.18 7.76
C LYS A 44 -14.58 11.50 7.29
N GLU A 45 -14.69 11.13 6.01
CA GLU A 45 -15.84 10.36 5.50
C GLU A 45 -15.91 8.96 6.13
N GLU A 46 -14.77 8.27 6.29
CA GLU A 46 -14.74 6.96 6.97
C GLU A 46 -15.14 7.08 8.46
N GLU A 47 -14.72 8.15 9.16
CA GLU A 47 -15.07 8.38 10.56
C GLU A 47 -16.55 8.81 10.77
N GLU A 48 -17.19 9.44 9.76
CA GLU A 48 -18.62 9.73 9.76
C GLU A 48 -19.46 8.47 9.43
N GLU A 49 -19.05 7.63 8.48
CA GLU A 49 -19.73 6.34 8.20
C GLU A 49 -19.66 5.37 9.40
N GLU A 50 -18.52 5.30 10.11
CA GLU A 50 -18.41 4.46 11.32
C GLU A 50 -19.36 4.95 12.43
N LYS A 51 -19.56 6.27 12.56
CA LYS A 51 -20.53 6.84 13.51
C LYS A 51 -21.99 6.59 13.10
N GLU A 52 -22.31 6.57 11.80
CA GLU A 52 -23.64 6.20 11.32
C GLU A 52 -23.93 4.70 11.52
N GLU A 53 -22.93 3.81 11.35
CA GLU A 53 -23.08 2.37 11.64
C GLU A 53 -23.27 2.11 13.15
N GLU A 54 -22.57 2.83 14.04
CA GLU A 54 -22.82 2.77 15.49
C GLU A 54 -24.22 3.30 15.87
N GLU A 55 -24.72 4.37 15.22
CA GLU A 55 -26.08 4.88 15.46
C GLU A 55 -27.18 3.94 14.94
N GLU A 56 -26.97 3.20 13.85
CA GLU A 56 -27.91 2.17 13.38
C GLU A 56 -27.92 0.92 14.29
N GLU A 57 -26.75 0.46 14.78
CA GLU A 57 -26.71 -0.67 15.74
C GLU A 57 -27.42 -0.34 17.06
N VAL A 58 -27.35 0.92 17.53
CA VAL A 58 -28.03 1.36 18.76
C VAL A 58 -29.54 1.55 18.56
N LYS A 59 -30.00 1.86 17.33
CA LYS A 59 -31.44 1.97 17.02
C LYS A 59 -32.11 0.60 16.85
N ASP A 60 -31.43 -0.40 16.30
CA ASP A 60 -31.97 -1.77 16.14
C ASP A 60 -32.04 -2.55 17.46
N ALA A 61 -31.13 -2.27 18.41
CA ALA A 61 -31.20 -2.82 19.77
C ALA A 61 -32.33 -2.23 20.64
N GLY A 62 -33.01 -1.17 20.17
CA GLY A 62 -34.04 -0.44 20.91
C GLY A 62 -35.49 -0.85 20.63
N GLU A 63 -35.76 -1.62 19.57
CA GLU A 63 -37.14 -1.89 19.10
C GLU A 63 -37.63 -3.33 19.27
N ASP A 64 -36.94 -4.16 20.06
CA ASP A 64 -37.35 -5.56 20.33
C ASP A 64 -37.69 -5.83 21.80
N ASN A 65 -38.38 -4.88 22.45
CA ASN A 65 -38.98 -5.13 23.76
C ASN A 65 -40.34 -4.43 23.96
N GLU A 66 -41.29 -4.64 23.06
CA GLU A 66 -42.72 -4.50 23.36
C GLU A 66 -43.51 -5.73 22.87
N GLY A 67 -43.09 -6.90 23.36
CA GLY A 67 -43.90 -8.11 23.34
C GLY A 67 -45.04 -8.01 24.37
N GLU A 68 -46.22 -7.70 23.86
CA GLU A 68 -47.50 -7.78 24.57
C GLU A 68 -47.69 -9.11 25.31
N ASP A 69 -47.70 -9.09 26.64
CA ASP A 69 -48.38 -10.10 27.45
C ASP A 69 -49.05 -9.46 28.68
N ALA A 70 -49.86 -8.44 28.41
CA ALA A 70 -50.78 -7.86 29.39
C ALA A 70 -52.10 -8.63 29.38
N LYS A 71 -52.13 -9.76 30.12
CA LYS A 71 -53.37 -10.44 30.54
C LYS A 71 -54.49 -9.42 30.85
N PRO A 72 -55.68 -9.51 30.23
CA PRO A 72 -56.81 -8.73 30.69
C PRO A 72 -57.26 -9.31 32.03
N LYS A 73 -56.88 -8.68 33.14
CA LYS A 73 -57.49 -8.93 34.45
C LYS A 73 -58.94 -8.46 34.40
N GLN A 74 -59.83 -9.34 33.96
CA GLN A 74 -61.27 -9.18 34.18
C GLN A 74 -61.52 -9.27 35.69
N LYS A 75 -61.76 -8.12 36.32
CA LYS A 75 -62.31 -8.02 37.67
C LYS A 75 -63.70 -8.68 37.64
N ALA A 76 -63.82 -9.83 38.32
CA ALA A 76 -65.10 -10.39 38.70
C ALA A 76 -65.79 -9.45 39.71
N GLY A 77 -66.59 -8.52 39.18
CA GLY A 77 -67.56 -7.73 39.91
C GLY A 77 -68.85 -8.53 40.07
N PHE A 78 -69.01 -9.15 41.24
CA PHE A 78 -70.25 -9.26 42.00
C PHE A 78 -71.59 -9.21 41.23
N MET A 79 -72.15 -10.37 40.89
CA MET A 79 -73.61 -10.55 40.81
C MET A 79 -73.99 -11.91 41.39
N ALA A 80 -74.25 -11.93 42.70
CA ALA A 80 -75.01 -12.99 43.34
C ALA A 80 -76.49 -12.84 42.98
N GLY A 81 -77.08 -13.86 42.36
CA GLY A 81 -78.54 -13.97 42.25
C GLY A 81 -79.09 -14.45 40.90
N LEU A 82 -78.62 -15.58 40.36
CA LEU A 82 -79.37 -16.33 39.34
C LEU A 82 -79.67 -17.74 39.85
N ALA A 83 -80.96 -18.06 39.88
CA ALA A 83 -81.53 -19.34 40.28
C ALA A 83 -80.91 -20.51 39.51
N ALA A 84 -80.79 -21.66 40.19
CA ALA A 84 -80.27 -22.91 39.65
C ALA A 84 -80.95 -23.24 38.29
N PRO A 85 -80.18 -23.34 37.18
CA PRO A 85 -80.71 -23.81 35.91
C PRO A 85 -81.25 -25.22 36.12
N LYS A 86 -82.56 -25.35 35.90
CA LYS A 86 -83.26 -26.63 35.85
C LYS A 86 -82.64 -27.44 34.71
N ILE A 87 -81.93 -28.52 35.04
CA ILE A 87 -81.41 -29.49 34.07
C ILE A 87 -82.63 -30.15 33.40
N PRO A 88 -82.84 -29.99 32.09
CA PRO A 88 -83.82 -30.78 31.36
C PRO A 88 -83.29 -32.21 31.21
N ASP A 89 -84.18 -33.17 31.44
CA ASP A 89 -83.95 -34.61 31.41
C ASP A 89 -83.18 -35.12 30.19
N GLY A 90 -82.14 -35.91 30.46
CA GLY A 90 -82.04 -37.24 29.86
C GLY A 90 -81.70 -37.39 28.37
N GLU A 91 -80.98 -36.46 27.74
CA GLU A 91 -80.28 -36.82 26.50
C GLU A 91 -79.05 -37.65 26.87
N LYS A 92 -79.10 -38.93 26.53
CA LYS A 92 -78.11 -39.94 26.84
C LYS A 92 -76.77 -39.49 26.26
N VAL A 93 -75.94 -38.87 27.10
CA VAL A 93 -74.59 -38.41 26.75
C VAL A 93 -73.81 -39.64 26.28
N ASP A 94 -73.62 -39.73 24.97
CA ASP A 94 -72.89 -40.83 24.37
C ASP A 94 -71.39 -40.59 24.59
N PHE A 95 -70.81 -41.32 25.53
CA PHE A 95 -69.40 -41.19 25.89
C PHE A 95 -68.48 -41.52 24.70
N ASP A 96 -68.93 -42.35 23.76
CA ASP A 96 -68.20 -42.64 22.53
C ASP A 96 -68.22 -41.44 21.57
N ASP A 97 -69.29 -40.65 21.55
CA ASP A 97 -69.37 -39.40 20.78
C ASP A 97 -68.46 -38.32 21.36
N ILE A 98 -68.38 -38.20 22.69
CA ILE A 98 -67.42 -37.31 23.35
C ILE A 98 -65.98 -37.71 23.03
N HIS A 99 -65.66 -39.01 23.09
CA HIS A 99 -64.32 -39.50 22.77
C HIS A 99 -63.96 -39.28 21.30
N ARG A 100 -64.89 -39.52 20.35
CA ARG A 100 -64.67 -39.21 18.93
C ARG A 100 -64.45 -37.73 18.69
N LYS A 101 -65.31 -36.86 19.22
CA LYS A 101 -65.19 -35.40 19.07
C LYS A 101 -63.89 -34.87 19.67
N ARG A 102 -63.43 -35.46 20.79
CA ARG A 102 -62.14 -35.14 21.37
C ARG A 102 -61.00 -35.54 20.42
N MET A 103 -60.99 -36.79 19.93
CA MET A 103 -59.96 -37.24 19.00
C MET A 103 -59.95 -36.42 17.71
N GLU A 104 -61.11 -36.08 17.14
CA GLU A 104 -61.22 -35.22 15.96
C GLU A 104 -60.69 -33.81 16.24
N LYS A 105 -61.04 -33.21 17.39
CA LYS A 105 -60.51 -31.92 17.79
C LYS A 105 -58.99 -31.95 17.94
N ASP A 106 -58.46 -32.95 18.64
CA ASP A 106 -57.02 -33.10 18.86
C ASP A 106 -56.28 -33.31 17.53
N LEU A 107 -56.89 -34.00 16.56
CA LEU A 107 -56.33 -34.22 15.22
C LEU A 107 -56.32 -32.92 14.39
N ILE A 108 -57.39 -32.13 14.45
CA ILE A 108 -57.49 -30.82 13.78
C ILE A 108 -56.52 -29.82 14.42
N GLU A 109 -56.44 -29.79 15.74
CA GLU A 109 -55.53 -28.93 16.49
C GLU A 109 -54.08 -29.28 16.19
N LEU A 110 -53.74 -30.58 16.11
CA LEU A 110 -52.42 -31.05 15.70
C LEU A 110 -52.10 -30.64 14.26
N GLN A 111 -53.03 -30.80 13.31
CA GLN A 111 -52.83 -30.36 11.93
C GLN A 111 -52.61 -28.84 11.84
N SER A 112 -53.40 -28.05 12.57
CA SER A 112 -53.24 -26.60 12.62
C SER A 112 -51.91 -26.17 13.22
N LEU A 113 -51.44 -26.83 14.28
CA LEU A 113 -50.12 -26.59 14.89
C LEU A 113 -48.98 -26.92 13.93
N ILE A 114 -49.09 -28.04 13.21
CA ILE A 114 -48.10 -28.44 12.20
C ILE A 114 -48.03 -27.37 11.10
N GLU A 115 -49.18 -26.97 10.54
CA GLU A 115 -49.25 -26.00 9.45
C GLU A 115 -48.77 -24.62 9.89
N ALA A 116 -49.16 -24.17 11.08
CA ALA A 116 -48.68 -22.90 11.66
C ALA A 116 -47.16 -22.91 11.89
N HIS A 117 -46.58 -24.02 12.35
CA HIS A 117 -45.13 -24.13 12.54
C HIS A 117 -44.38 -24.07 11.21
N PHE A 118 -44.86 -24.76 10.17
CA PHE A 118 -44.24 -24.71 8.85
C PHE A 118 -44.37 -23.34 8.20
N GLU A 119 -45.54 -22.72 8.27
CA GLU A 119 -45.76 -21.37 7.73
C GLU A 119 -44.92 -20.31 8.46
N LYS A 120 -44.84 -20.39 9.79
CA LYS A 120 -43.98 -19.50 10.57
C LYS A 120 -42.52 -19.66 10.18
N ARG A 121 -42.01 -20.91 10.16
CA ARG A 121 -40.61 -21.18 9.83
C ARG A 121 -40.28 -20.81 8.38
N LYS A 122 -41.19 -21.04 7.45
CA LYS A 122 -41.02 -20.68 6.05
C LYS A 122 -40.90 -19.15 5.88
N LYS A 123 -41.74 -18.38 6.57
CA LYS A 123 -41.64 -16.90 6.56
C LYS A 123 -40.34 -16.42 7.17
N GLU A 124 -39.96 -16.95 8.33
CA GLU A 124 -38.67 -16.62 8.97
C GLU A 124 -37.47 -16.98 8.07
N GLU A 125 -37.49 -18.14 7.40
CA GLU A 125 -36.43 -18.55 6.47
C GLU A 125 -36.40 -17.66 5.21
N GLU A 126 -37.56 -17.27 4.65
CA GLU A 126 -37.64 -16.32 3.53
C GLU A 126 -37.11 -14.93 3.92
N GLU A 127 -37.43 -14.44 5.12
CA GLU A 127 -36.92 -13.17 5.64
C GLU A 127 -35.41 -13.20 5.87
N LEU A 128 -34.90 -14.27 6.48
CA LEU A 128 -33.47 -14.48 6.67
C LEU A 128 -32.73 -14.55 5.32
N LEU A 129 -33.26 -15.28 4.34
CA LEU A 129 -32.68 -15.36 3.01
C LEU A 129 -32.63 -13.98 2.33
N ASN A 130 -33.72 -13.21 2.39
CA ASN A 130 -33.75 -11.86 1.83
C ASN A 130 -32.74 -10.92 2.51
N LEU A 131 -32.54 -11.06 3.83
CA LEU A 131 -31.55 -10.29 4.57
C LEU A 131 -30.13 -10.70 4.18
N THR A 132 -29.84 -12.01 4.12
CA THR A 132 -28.51 -12.51 3.71
C THR A 132 -28.18 -12.10 2.28
N ASP A 133 -29.14 -12.17 1.35
CA ASP A 133 -28.95 -11.75 -0.04
C ASP A 133 -28.62 -10.26 -0.13
N ARG A 134 -29.26 -9.41 0.70
CA ARG A 134 -28.98 -7.98 0.75
C ARG A 134 -27.59 -7.69 1.31
N ILE A 135 -27.19 -8.39 2.37
CA ILE A 135 -25.84 -8.28 2.96
C ILE A 135 -24.79 -8.74 1.96
N GLU A 136 -25.01 -9.88 1.30
CA GLU A 136 -24.10 -10.42 0.29
C GLU A 136 -23.97 -9.46 -0.90
N LYS A 137 -25.08 -8.86 -1.36
CA LYS A 137 -25.07 -7.82 -2.39
C LYS A 137 -24.23 -6.62 -1.98
N ARG A 138 -24.46 -6.03 -0.79
CA ARG A 138 -23.65 -4.91 -0.27
C ARG A 138 -22.17 -5.25 -0.14
N ARG A 139 -21.84 -6.48 0.30
CA ARG A 139 -20.44 -6.96 0.38
C ARG A 139 -19.81 -7.09 -1.00
N SER A 140 -20.56 -7.62 -1.97
CA SER A 140 -20.08 -7.73 -3.35
C SER A 140 -19.87 -6.36 -3.99
N GLU A 141 -20.77 -5.41 -3.75
CA GLU A 141 -20.65 -4.02 -4.23
C GLU A 141 -19.41 -3.33 -3.64
N ARG A 142 -19.18 -3.44 -2.32
CA ARG A 142 -17.94 -2.93 -1.68
C ARG A 142 -16.69 -3.58 -2.24
N ALA A 143 -16.71 -4.90 -2.44
CA ALA A 143 -15.58 -5.62 -3.04
C ALA A 143 -15.32 -5.19 -4.50
N GLU A 144 -16.36 -4.86 -5.25
CA GLU A 144 -16.24 -4.31 -6.61
C GLU A 144 -15.73 -2.86 -6.59
N GLN A 145 -16.24 -2.01 -5.70
CA GLN A 145 -15.72 -0.64 -5.51
C GLN A 145 -14.22 -0.64 -5.18
N MET A 146 -13.79 -1.49 -4.24
CA MET A 146 -12.38 -1.66 -3.91
C MET A 146 -11.55 -2.14 -5.10
N LYS A 147 -12.08 -3.07 -5.91
CA LYS A 147 -11.39 -3.51 -7.15
C LYS A 147 -11.28 -2.38 -8.16
N ILE A 148 -12.33 -1.58 -8.34
CA ILE A 148 -12.33 -0.45 -9.27
C ILE A 148 -11.34 0.63 -8.80
N ARG A 149 -11.30 0.96 -7.50
CA ARG A 149 -10.31 1.87 -6.92
C ARG A 149 -8.89 1.35 -7.17
N ALA A 150 -8.62 0.08 -6.84
CA ALA A 150 -7.32 -0.54 -7.07
C ALA A 150 -6.93 -0.62 -8.55
N GLU A 151 -7.90 -0.82 -9.46
CA GLU A 151 -7.66 -0.82 -10.90
C GLU A 151 -7.34 0.58 -11.44
N ARG A 152 -8.07 1.61 -11.00
CA ARG A 152 -7.78 3.02 -11.35
C ARG A 152 -6.42 3.46 -10.84
N GLU A 153 -6.08 3.12 -9.60
CA GLU A 153 -4.76 3.44 -9.04
C GLU A 153 -3.65 2.73 -9.81
N ARG A 154 -3.86 1.44 -10.13
CA ARG A 154 -2.93 0.70 -10.98
C ARG A 154 -2.82 1.32 -12.38
N GLU A 155 -3.90 1.84 -12.95
CA GLU A 155 -3.87 2.53 -14.25
C GLU A 155 -3.09 3.86 -14.16
N ARG A 156 -3.29 4.65 -13.10
CA ARG A 156 -2.51 5.88 -12.85
C ARG A 156 -1.02 5.58 -12.74
N GLN A 157 -0.64 4.62 -11.91
CA GLN A 157 0.74 4.16 -11.76
C GLN A 157 1.33 3.65 -13.08
N ASN A 158 0.55 2.89 -13.86
CA ASN A 158 0.97 2.41 -15.17
C ASN A 158 1.12 3.55 -16.19
N ARG A 159 0.26 4.58 -16.15
CA ARG A 159 0.33 5.74 -17.05
C ARG A 159 1.57 6.58 -16.75
N LEU A 160 1.86 6.83 -15.48
CA LEU A 160 3.09 7.51 -15.05
C LEU A 160 4.33 6.72 -15.44
N ALA A 161 4.31 5.39 -15.26
CA ALA A 161 5.39 4.52 -15.70
C ALA A 161 5.55 4.53 -17.23
N GLU A 162 4.45 4.47 -17.99
CA GLU A 162 4.47 4.48 -19.45
C GLU A 162 4.96 5.82 -20.01
N GLU A 163 4.51 6.95 -19.44
CA GLU A 163 4.98 8.28 -19.79
C GLU A 163 6.46 8.47 -19.48
N LYS A 164 6.91 8.00 -18.32
CA LYS A 164 8.33 7.96 -17.97
C LYS A 164 9.13 7.12 -18.96
N THR A 165 8.62 5.94 -19.35
CA THR A 165 9.29 5.13 -20.37
C THR A 165 9.28 5.77 -21.75
N ARG A 166 8.23 6.51 -22.13
CA ARG A 166 8.16 7.25 -23.39
C ARG A 166 9.15 8.43 -23.39
N LYS A 167 9.26 9.17 -22.28
CA LYS A 167 10.25 10.24 -22.09
C LYS A 167 11.67 9.69 -22.13
N GLU A 168 11.92 8.55 -21.51
CA GLU A 168 13.22 7.85 -21.56
C GLU A 168 13.57 7.33 -22.97
N GLU A 169 12.58 6.85 -23.74
CA GLU A 169 12.76 6.42 -25.13
C GLU A 169 13.01 7.60 -26.09
N GLU A 170 12.32 8.72 -25.90
CA GLU A 170 12.53 9.96 -26.67
C GLU A 170 13.89 10.61 -26.36
N GLU A 171 14.31 10.62 -25.08
CA GLU A 171 15.65 11.06 -24.68
C GLU A 171 16.74 10.12 -25.21
N ALA A 172 16.52 8.81 -25.19
CA ALA A 172 17.45 7.85 -25.77
C ALA A 172 17.60 8.04 -27.29
N LYS A 173 16.51 8.36 -27.99
CA LYS A 173 16.52 8.65 -29.43
C LYS A 173 17.18 9.99 -29.74
N LYS A 174 16.87 11.06 -29.00
CA LYS A 174 17.52 12.38 -29.14
C LYS A 174 19.02 12.29 -28.86
N LYS A 175 19.42 11.52 -27.86
CA LYS A 175 20.82 11.24 -27.53
C LYS A 175 21.54 10.40 -28.58
N ALA A 176 20.86 9.45 -29.22
CA ALA A 176 21.41 8.70 -30.34
C ALA A 176 21.59 9.58 -31.58
N ASP A 177 20.63 10.46 -31.88
CA ASP A 177 20.72 11.41 -32.98
C ASP A 177 21.79 12.48 -32.73
N ASP A 178 21.94 12.96 -31.49
CA ASP A 178 23.00 13.88 -31.09
C ASP A 178 24.37 13.22 -31.11
N ASP A 179 24.51 11.97 -30.68
CA ASP A 179 25.77 11.22 -30.82
C ASP A 179 26.08 10.94 -32.30
N ALA A 180 25.07 10.72 -33.15
CA ALA A 180 25.26 10.58 -34.60
C ALA A 180 25.68 11.91 -35.25
N ARG A 181 25.06 13.04 -34.88
CA ARG A 181 25.46 14.39 -35.32
C ARG A 181 26.86 14.74 -34.81
N LYS A 182 27.14 14.50 -33.53
CA LYS A 182 28.48 14.68 -32.93
C LYS A 182 29.50 13.81 -33.64
N LYS A 183 29.19 12.55 -33.96
CA LYS A 183 30.08 11.67 -34.74
C LYS A 183 30.29 12.16 -36.17
N MET A 184 29.27 12.71 -36.84
CA MET A 184 29.44 13.36 -38.15
C MET A 184 30.34 14.60 -38.07
N ILE A 185 30.12 15.47 -37.07
CA ILE A 185 30.90 16.70 -36.87
C ILE A 185 32.35 16.37 -36.46
N LEU A 186 32.54 15.42 -35.55
CA LEU A 186 33.85 14.98 -35.06
C LEU A 186 34.63 14.15 -36.10
N SER A 187 33.92 13.44 -36.99
CA SER A 187 34.53 12.82 -38.18
C SER A 187 35.08 13.86 -39.15
N ASN A 188 34.45 15.04 -39.23
CA ASN A 188 34.90 16.15 -40.08
C ASN A 188 36.03 16.97 -39.40
N LEU A 189 36.09 16.97 -38.07
CA LEU A 189 37.15 17.58 -37.26
C LEU A 189 38.22 16.57 -36.86
N SER A 190 38.86 15.95 -37.85
CA SER A 190 40.09 15.19 -37.61
C SER A 190 41.28 16.13 -37.39
N PHE A 191 41.33 16.85 -36.27
CA PHE A 191 42.56 17.53 -35.83
C PHE A 191 42.55 17.85 -34.32
N THR A 192 43.60 17.40 -33.63
CA THR A 192 44.05 17.72 -32.25
C THR A 192 43.28 17.12 -31.05
N GLY A 193 43.79 15.99 -30.55
CA GLY A 193 44.32 15.86 -29.18
C GLY A 193 43.39 15.89 -27.95
N TYR A 194 42.17 16.42 -28.00
CA TYR A 194 41.31 16.52 -26.83
C TYR A 194 40.28 15.39 -26.79
N LYS A 195 40.63 14.34 -26.04
CA LYS A 195 39.74 13.24 -25.71
C LYS A 195 38.67 13.72 -24.73
N THR A 196 37.60 14.33 -25.22
CA THR A 196 36.39 14.55 -24.43
C THR A 196 35.61 13.23 -24.36
N GLN A 197 35.38 12.74 -23.15
CA GLN A 197 34.56 11.56 -22.92
C GLN A 197 33.09 11.92 -23.13
N THR A 198 32.67 12.01 -24.39
CA THR A 198 31.25 12.12 -24.74
C THR A 198 30.73 10.70 -24.98
N GLY A 199 30.21 10.11 -23.91
CA GLY A 199 29.34 8.95 -23.94
C GLY A 199 28.34 9.09 -22.81
N ALA A 200 27.14 8.54 -22.99
CA ALA A 200 26.00 8.60 -22.05
C ALA A 200 26.43 8.79 -20.59
N LYS A 201 25.92 9.85 -19.91
CA LYS A 201 26.15 10.16 -18.47
C LYS A 201 26.23 8.85 -17.70
N ARG A 202 27.45 8.34 -17.50
CA ARG A 202 27.67 7.11 -16.76
C ARG A 202 27.32 7.47 -15.34
N GLN A 203 26.41 6.71 -14.74
CA GLN A 203 25.99 6.92 -13.36
C GLN A 203 27.21 7.26 -12.50
N THR A 204 27.16 8.41 -11.83
CA THR A 204 28.32 8.90 -11.09
C THR A 204 28.63 7.93 -9.95
N GLU A 205 29.89 7.84 -9.51
CA GLU A 205 30.25 7.01 -8.36
C GLU A 205 29.47 7.44 -7.09
N ARG A 206 29.04 8.70 -7.02
CA ARG A 206 28.17 9.22 -5.96
C ARG A 206 26.77 8.60 -6.04
N GLU A 207 26.15 8.59 -7.22
CA GLU A 207 24.85 7.95 -7.45
C GLU A 207 24.89 6.45 -7.23
N LYS A 208 25.93 5.76 -7.73
CA LYS A 208 26.10 4.32 -7.48
C LYS A 208 26.21 4.01 -5.99
N LYS A 209 27.01 4.80 -5.26
CA LYS A 209 27.13 4.66 -3.80
C LYS A 209 25.79 4.91 -3.12
N ARG A 210 25.06 5.97 -3.47
CA ARG A 210 23.72 6.26 -2.91
C ARG A 210 22.76 5.10 -3.18
N LYS A 211 22.71 4.60 -4.42
CA LYS A 211 21.89 3.45 -4.80
C LYS A 211 22.23 2.20 -3.97
N ILE A 212 23.50 1.80 -3.92
CA ILE A 212 23.93 0.61 -3.15
C ILE A 212 23.63 0.76 -1.65
N LEU A 213 23.74 1.97 -1.08
CA LEU A 213 23.43 2.20 0.33
C LEU A 213 21.93 2.15 0.59
N ASN A 214 21.10 2.71 -0.30
CA ASN A 214 19.65 2.60 -0.21
C ASN A 214 19.19 1.15 -0.37
N ASP A 215 19.74 0.39 -1.33
CA ASP A 215 19.43 -1.04 -1.52
C ASP A 215 19.77 -1.90 -0.28
N ARG A 216 20.77 -1.47 0.50
CA ARG A 216 21.16 -2.13 1.76
C ARG A 216 20.36 -1.66 2.97
N ARG A 217 19.71 -0.50 2.87
CA ARG A 217 18.90 0.06 3.96
C ARG A 217 17.58 -0.70 4.00
N LYS A 218 17.34 -1.39 5.09
CA LYS A 218 16.04 -1.98 5.39
C LYS A 218 15.26 -0.98 6.22
N GLU A 219 14.07 -0.63 5.73
CA GLU A 219 13.14 0.21 6.49
C GLU A 219 12.76 -0.49 7.78
N LEU A 220 12.67 0.30 8.85
CA LEU A 220 12.43 -0.18 10.19
C LEU A 220 11.00 0.17 10.59
N ASN A 221 10.09 -0.76 10.44
CA ASN A 221 8.72 -0.60 10.93
C ASN A 221 8.61 -1.18 12.34
N ILE A 222 8.43 -0.31 13.34
CA ILE A 222 8.46 -0.67 14.77
C ILE A 222 7.23 -0.22 15.57
N ASP A 223 6.38 0.64 15.02
CA ASP A 223 5.35 1.35 15.80
C ASP A 223 4.23 0.42 16.30
N HIS A 224 3.99 -0.67 15.58
CA HIS A 224 2.97 -1.68 15.91
C HIS A 224 3.54 -2.89 16.70
N LEU A 225 4.82 -2.86 17.09
CA LEU A 225 5.47 -4.01 17.75
C LEU A 225 5.34 -3.96 19.28
N LYS A 226 5.06 -5.13 19.88
CA LYS A 226 5.06 -5.32 21.34
C LYS A 226 6.49 -5.35 21.91
N GLU A 227 6.64 -5.05 23.21
CA GLU A 227 7.93 -4.91 23.90
C GLU A 227 8.90 -6.10 23.69
N GLU A 228 8.40 -7.33 23.72
CA GLU A 228 9.23 -8.52 23.50
C GLU A 228 9.84 -8.55 22.08
N LYS A 229 9.03 -8.24 21.06
CA LYS A 229 9.49 -8.15 19.67
C LYS A 229 10.43 -6.97 19.44
N LEU A 230 10.21 -5.85 20.13
CA LEU A 230 11.12 -4.70 20.10
C LEU A 230 12.50 -5.06 20.67
N LYS A 231 12.55 -5.85 21.76
CA LYS A 231 13.83 -6.34 22.32
C LYS A 231 14.56 -7.27 21.35
N GLU A 232 13.84 -8.12 20.62
CA GLU A 232 14.42 -8.97 19.59
C GLU A 232 14.97 -8.13 18.42
N LYS A 233 14.19 -7.17 17.90
CA LYS A 233 14.68 -6.26 16.85
C LYS A 233 15.86 -5.40 17.27
N ALA A 234 15.90 -4.93 18.51
CA ALA A 234 17.06 -4.21 19.03
C ALA A 234 18.32 -5.08 19.02
N LYS A 235 18.20 -6.37 19.40
CA LYS A 235 19.33 -7.32 19.32
C LYS A 235 19.78 -7.57 17.89
N GLU A 236 18.85 -7.82 16.97
CA GLU A 236 19.17 -8.01 15.55
C GLU A 236 19.90 -6.79 14.96
N MET A 237 19.41 -5.57 15.24
CA MET A 237 20.03 -4.33 14.77
C MET A 237 21.43 -4.12 15.38
N TRP A 238 21.61 -4.49 16.65
CA TRP A 238 22.91 -4.46 17.30
C TRP A 238 23.90 -5.46 16.69
N GLU A 239 23.47 -6.69 16.42
CA GLU A 239 24.28 -7.70 15.74
C GLU A 239 24.67 -7.25 14.33
N TRP A 240 23.72 -6.67 13.59
CA TRP A 240 23.97 -6.11 12.25
C TRP A 240 25.00 -4.98 12.28
N MET A 241 24.87 -4.04 13.22
CA MET A 241 25.84 -2.96 13.41
C MET A 241 27.24 -3.51 13.72
N ARG A 242 27.32 -4.48 14.64
CA ARG A 242 28.58 -5.12 15.01
C ARG A 242 29.24 -5.86 13.85
N GLN A 243 28.46 -6.52 12.98
CA GLN A 243 28.98 -7.15 11.77
C GLN A 243 29.59 -6.10 10.83
N LEU A 244 28.88 -5.00 10.57
CA LEU A 244 29.37 -3.92 9.70
C LEU A 244 30.66 -3.28 10.24
N GLU A 245 30.76 -3.11 11.56
CA GLU A 245 31.99 -2.62 12.21
C GLU A 245 33.17 -3.58 12.05
N ALA A 246 32.94 -4.88 12.19
CA ALA A 246 33.97 -5.90 11.98
C ALA A 246 34.47 -5.89 10.53
N GLU A 247 33.55 -5.85 9.55
CA GLU A 247 33.91 -5.77 8.13
C GLU A 247 34.70 -4.49 7.80
N LYS A 248 34.28 -3.35 8.38
CA LYS A 248 35.00 -2.08 8.24
C LYS A 248 36.42 -2.17 8.79
N PHE A 249 36.60 -2.79 9.95
CA PHE A 249 37.93 -2.99 10.55
C PHE A 249 38.84 -3.81 9.64
N ASP A 250 38.36 -4.94 9.14
CA ASP A 250 39.12 -5.79 8.22
C ASP A 250 39.50 -5.06 6.92
N LEU A 251 38.60 -4.24 6.39
CA LEU A 251 38.87 -3.42 5.20
C LEU A 251 39.93 -2.34 5.48
N GLN A 252 39.92 -1.72 6.67
CA GLN A 252 40.93 -0.75 7.08
C GLN A 252 42.32 -1.37 7.24
N ASP A 253 42.41 -2.56 7.82
CA ASP A 253 43.67 -3.31 7.93
C ASP A 253 44.19 -3.71 6.53
N LYS A 254 43.32 -4.26 5.66
CA LYS A 254 43.65 -4.56 4.27
C LYS A 254 44.15 -3.32 3.51
N PHE A 255 43.48 -2.18 3.65
CA PHE A 255 43.89 -0.93 3.02
C PHE A 255 45.28 -0.49 3.48
N THR A 256 45.57 -0.61 4.77
CA THR A 256 46.88 -0.26 5.35
C THR A 256 47.99 -1.15 4.80
N LYS A 257 47.76 -2.46 4.72
CA LYS A 257 48.69 -3.43 4.10
C LYS A 257 48.92 -3.13 2.62
N GLN A 258 47.86 -2.91 1.84
CA GLN A 258 47.96 -2.56 0.42
C GLN A 258 48.71 -1.25 0.21
N LYS A 259 48.52 -0.24 1.06
CA LYS A 259 49.26 1.02 0.99
C LYS A 259 50.77 0.82 1.16
N TYR A 260 51.17 -0.06 2.08
CA TYR A 260 52.57 -0.45 2.25
C TYR A 260 53.09 -1.20 1.02
N GLU A 261 52.36 -2.21 0.54
CA GLU A 261 52.74 -2.98 -0.65
C GLU A 261 52.91 -2.10 -1.88
N ILE A 262 51.99 -1.16 -2.13
CA ILE A 262 52.10 -0.18 -3.22
C ILE A 262 53.39 0.64 -3.09
N THR A 263 53.74 1.06 -1.87
CA THR A 263 54.96 1.84 -1.61
C THR A 263 56.20 1.01 -1.93
N VAL A 264 56.26 -0.25 -1.48
CA VAL A 264 57.34 -1.17 -1.79
C VAL A 264 57.44 -1.45 -3.29
N LEU A 265 56.32 -1.67 -3.97
CA LEU A 265 56.26 -1.92 -5.40
C LEU A 265 56.74 -0.70 -6.20
N ARG A 266 56.37 0.52 -5.82
CA ARG A 266 56.87 1.76 -6.43
C ARG A 266 58.39 1.88 -6.31
N ASN A 267 58.95 1.54 -5.14
CA ASN A 267 60.40 1.53 -4.93
C ASN A 267 61.08 0.47 -5.81
N ARG A 268 60.56 -0.76 -5.84
CA ARG A 268 61.07 -1.84 -6.69
C ARG A 268 61.08 -1.48 -8.17
N VAL A 269 59.98 -0.91 -8.67
CA VAL A 269 59.89 -0.44 -10.07
C VAL A 269 60.96 0.61 -10.35
N THR A 270 61.14 1.57 -9.44
CA THR A 270 62.15 2.63 -9.56
C THR A 270 63.56 2.05 -9.60
N ASP A 271 63.89 1.09 -8.73
CA ASP A 271 65.22 0.48 -8.67
C ASP A 271 65.53 -0.34 -9.92
N HIS A 272 64.57 -1.12 -10.42
CA HIS A 272 64.71 -1.86 -11.68
C HIS A 272 64.85 -0.93 -12.89
N GLN A 273 64.18 0.23 -12.90
CA GLN A 273 64.31 1.21 -13.98
C GLN A 273 65.67 1.95 -13.94
N LYS A 274 66.24 2.21 -12.76
CA LYS A 274 67.57 2.84 -12.61
C LYS A 274 68.69 1.97 -13.18
N ILE A 275 68.63 0.65 -12.98
CA ILE A 275 69.65 -0.29 -13.46
C ILE A 275 69.62 -0.42 -15.00
N SER A 276 68.44 -0.31 -15.62
CA SER A 276 68.27 -0.40 -17.08
C SER A 276 68.89 0.78 -17.86
N LYS A 277 68.99 1.97 -17.26
CA LYS A 277 69.53 3.17 -17.93
C LYS A 277 71.06 3.34 -17.80
N GLY A 278 71.75 2.44 -17.08
CA GLY A 278 73.15 2.62 -16.66
C GLY A 278 74.24 1.96 -17.52
N THR A 279 73.93 1.12 -18.51
CA THR A 279 74.95 0.32 -19.21
C THR A 279 75.27 0.71 -20.66
N ARG A 280 74.73 1.83 -21.19
CA ARG A 280 74.98 2.24 -22.59
C ARG A 280 76.01 3.35 -22.82
N SER A 281 76.77 3.80 -21.82
CA SER A 281 77.80 4.81 -22.07
C SER A 281 78.99 4.71 -21.10
N LYS A 282 79.93 3.80 -21.39
CA LYS A 282 81.38 3.94 -21.14
C LYS A 282 82.11 2.61 -21.35
N ARG A 283 82.41 2.26 -22.60
CA ARG A 283 83.64 1.53 -22.93
C ARG A 283 83.89 1.61 -24.42
N GLY A 284 84.89 2.38 -24.83
CA GLY A 284 85.28 2.46 -26.24
C GLY A 284 86.01 3.73 -26.68
N LEU A 285 86.72 4.43 -25.78
CA LEU A 285 87.75 5.36 -26.21
C LEU A 285 89.06 4.95 -25.51
N ARG A 286 89.88 4.20 -26.24
CA ARG A 286 91.33 3.99 -26.06
C ARG A 286 91.77 2.87 -27.02
N LYS A 287 92.27 3.22 -28.20
CA LYS A 287 93.70 3.36 -28.49
C LYS A 287 93.88 4.03 -29.84
#